data_AF-A0A0G1AXQ0-F1
#
_entry.id   AF-A0A0G1AXQ0-F1
#
_cell.length_a   1.000
_cell.length_b   1.000
_cell.length_c   1.000
_cell.angle_alpha   90.00
_cell.angle_beta   90.00
_cell.angle_gamma   90.00
#
_symmetry.space_group_name_H-M   'P 1'
#
loop_
_entity.id
_entity.type
_entity.pdbx_description
1 polymer ?
#
loop_
_entity_poly.entity_id
_entity_poly.type
_entity_poly.pdbx_seq_one_letter_code
_entity_poly.pdbx_strand_id
1 'polypeptide(L)'
;MESANVAAQSTEKKKLVVGWFSFTCSEDSTILFTELLNDHFVEWKTLVEFRHLKALKTKNSIENLDVAFIEGAISSEKQATEVTKIRNNSKYVVAIGACACNGLPSASRNMFVPENTSFKTKWYMEHFDYAAKVKKLEDVIKVDDKVDGCPMNAEAFKTALWKYLKLFKIVENA
;
A
#
# COMPACT_ATOMS: atom_id res chain seq x y z
N MET A 1 16.98 -22.27 -48.32
CA MET A 1 15.60 -21.78 -48.42
C MET A 1 14.74 -22.62 -47.49
N GLU A 2 14.06 -22.14 -46.46
CA GLU A 2 14.13 -20.94 -45.63
C GLU A 2 13.33 -21.39 -44.39
N SER A 3 14.01 -21.54 -43.25
CA SER A 3 13.39 -22.01 -42.01
C SER A 3 12.55 -20.87 -41.45
N ALA A 4 11.23 -20.99 -41.58
CA ALA A 4 10.28 -20.02 -41.05
C ALA A 4 10.39 -19.97 -39.52
N ASN A 5 11.00 -18.88 -39.04
CA ASN A 5 11.08 -18.53 -37.63
C ASN A 5 9.73 -17.91 -37.23
N VAL A 6 8.82 -18.74 -36.71
CA VAL A 6 7.56 -18.26 -36.12
C VAL A 6 7.89 -17.65 -34.77
N ALA A 7 8.20 -16.35 -34.76
CA ALA A 7 8.24 -15.56 -33.55
C ALA A 7 6.82 -15.58 -32.95
N ALA A 8 6.65 -16.32 -31.86
CA ALA A 8 5.48 -16.25 -31.02
C ALA A 8 5.41 -14.83 -30.42
N GLN A 9 4.64 -13.94 -31.06
CA GLN A 9 4.19 -12.70 -30.44
C GLN A 9 3.22 -13.08 -29.32
N SER A 10 3.74 -13.22 -28.10
CA SER A 10 2.90 -13.23 -26.91
C SER A 10 2.29 -11.84 -26.77
N THR A 11 1.03 -11.68 -27.16
CA THR A 11 0.23 -10.52 -26.79
C THR A 11 0.07 -10.53 -25.26
N GLU A 12 0.99 -9.89 -24.54
CA GLU A 12 0.90 -9.79 -23.09
C GLU A 12 -0.42 -9.12 -22.73
N LYS A 13 -1.31 -9.90 -22.11
CA LYS A 13 -2.60 -9.43 -21.62
C LYS A 13 -2.33 -8.30 -20.61
N LYS A 14 -2.97 -7.15 -20.84
CA LYS A 14 -2.84 -5.97 -19.97
C LYS A 14 -3.14 -6.34 -18.51
N LYS A 15 -2.29 -5.90 -17.58
CA LYS A 15 -2.46 -6.09 -16.13
C LYS A 15 -2.58 -4.75 -15.42
N LEU A 16 -3.24 -4.76 -14.26
CA LEU A 16 -3.22 -3.63 -13.33
C LEU A 16 -1.87 -3.59 -12.62
N VAL A 17 -1.13 -2.49 -12.76
CA VAL A 17 0.14 -2.32 -12.08
C VAL A 17 -0.07 -1.84 -10.66
N VAL A 18 0.33 -2.64 -9.68
CA VAL A 18 0.09 -2.38 -8.26
C VAL A 18 1.38 -2.26 -7.46
N GLY A 19 1.39 -1.31 -6.52
CA GLY A 19 2.34 -1.27 -5.41
C GLY A 19 1.64 -1.45 -4.07
N TRP A 20 2.23 -2.23 -3.16
CA TRP A 20 1.78 -2.43 -1.79
C TRP A 20 2.87 -1.98 -0.82
N PHE A 21 2.55 -1.04 0.06
CA PHE A 21 3.52 -0.35 0.91
C PHE A 21 3.10 -0.42 2.38
N SER A 22 4.08 -0.59 3.26
CA SER A 22 3.92 -0.60 4.72
C SER A 22 4.70 0.56 5.33
N PHE A 23 4.04 1.30 6.23
CA PHE A 23 4.62 2.34 7.08
C PHE A 23 4.38 1.99 8.57
N THR A 24 4.12 2.98 9.42
CA THR A 24 4.06 2.76 10.88
C THR A 24 2.78 2.02 11.27
N CYS A 25 2.85 0.69 11.41
CA CYS A 25 1.78 -0.20 11.87
C CYS A 25 2.33 -1.58 12.28
N SER A 26 1.43 -2.55 12.50
CA SER A 26 1.70 -3.96 12.83
C SER A 26 1.86 -4.87 11.60
N GLU A 27 1.69 -4.34 10.39
CA GLU A 27 1.66 -5.10 9.12
C GLU A 27 0.55 -6.16 9.03
N ASP A 28 -0.48 -6.03 9.86
CA ASP A 28 -1.60 -6.98 9.94
C ASP A 28 -2.37 -7.10 8.60
N SER A 29 -2.50 -6.00 7.86
CA SER A 29 -3.21 -5.97 6.59
C SER A 29 -2.34 -6.52 5.45
N THR A 30 -1.01 -6.35 5.51
CA THR A 30 -0.06 -7.11 4.67
C THR A 30 -0.21 -8.61 4.89
N ILE A 31 -0.26 -9.08 6.15
CA ILE A 31 -0.41 -10.50 6.46
C ILE A 31 -1.75 -11.03 5.92
N LEU A 32 -2.85 -10.31 6.15
CA LEU A 32 -4.16 -10.68 5.62
C LEU A 32 -4.18 -10.69 4.09
N PHE A 33 -3.52 -9.73 3.43
CA PHE A 33 -3.38 -9.73 1.98
C PHE A 33 -2.60 -10.95 1.49
N THR A 34 -1.50 -11.33 2.17
CA THR A 34 -0.76 -12.55 1.81
C THR A 34 -1.57 -13.82 2.04
N GLU A 35 -2.45 -13.85 3.04
CA GLU A 35 -3.36 -14.98 3.27
C GLU A 35 -4.37 -15.11 2.12
N LEU A 36 -4.93 -13.99 1.64
CA LEU A 36 -5.83 -14.00 0.47
C LEU A 36 -5.14 -14.53 -0.80
N LEU A 37 -3.82 -14.41 -0.90
CA LEU A 37 -3.09 -14.98 -2.03
C LEU A 37 -3.09 -16.52 -2.01
N ASN A 38 -3.28 -17.19 -0.87
CA ASN A 38 -3.38 -18.65 -0.85
C ASN A 38 -4.52 -19.16 -1.75
N ASP A 39 -5.66 -18.46 -1.73
CA ASP A 39 -6.83 -18.82 -2.52
C ASP A 39 -6.83 -18.17 -3.92
N HIS A 40 -6.30 -16.95 -4.03
CA HIS A 40 -6.49 -16.12 -5.23
C HIS A 40 -5.24 -15.91 -6.09
N PHE A 41 -4.05 -16.37 -5.66
CA PHE A 41 -2.79 -16.02 -6.33
C PHE A 41 -2.77 -16.38 -7.82
N VAL A 42 -3.26 -17.56 -8.19
CA VAL A 42 -3.26 -18.03 -9.58
C VAL A 42 -4.09 -17.09 -10.46
N GLU A 43 -5.30 -16.73 -10.01
CA GLU A 43 -6.19 -15.80 -10.71
C GLU A 43 -5.56 -14.41 -10.76
N TRP A 44 -5.22 -13.84 -9.60
CA TRP A 44 -4.78 -12.44 -9.49
C TRP A 44 -3.45 -12.20 -10.21
N LYS A 45 -2.55 -13.17 -10.28
CA LYS A 45 -1.30 -13.04 -11.04
C LYS A 45 -1.53 -12.85 -12.55
N THR A 46 -2.68 -13.26 -13.08
CA THR A 46 -3.06 -13.00 -14.48
C THR A 46 -3.62 -11.60 -14.70
N LEU A 47 -4.14 -10.96 -13.64
CA LEU A 47 -4.83 -9.68 -13.68
C LEU A 47 -3.98 -8.52 -13.16
N VAL A 48 -3.09 -8.80 -12.22
CA VAL A 48 -2.31 -7.83 -11.44
C VAL A 48 -0.83 -8.08 -11.65
N GLU A 49 -0.09 -7.00 -11.91
CA GLU A 49 1.35 -6.98 -11.81
C GLU A 49 1.76 -6.35 -10.47
N PHE A 50 2.29 -7.16 -9.56
CA PHE A 50 2.87 -6.68 -8.31
C PHE A 50 4.26 -6.07 -8.55
N ARG A 51 4.29 -4.77 -8.80
CA ARG A 51 5.53 -4.05 -9.08
C ARG A 51 6.31 -3.75 -7.81
N HIS A 52 5.61 -3.35 -6.75
CA HIS A 52 6.15 -3.22 -5.41
C HIS A 52 5.35 -4.10 -4.44
N LEU A 53 5.98 -5.09 -3.81
CA LEU A 53 5.42 -5.89 -2.72
C LEU A 53 6.55 -6.63 -2.03
N LYS A 54 7.13 -6.03 -0.99
CA LYS A 54 8.30 -6.58 -0.29
C LYS A 54 8.04 -7.95 0.35
N ALA A 55 6.79 -8.23 0.74
CA ALA A 55 6.38 -9.52 1.28
C ALA A 55 6.50 -10.68 0.27
N LEU A 56 6.47 -10.41 -1.03
CA LEU A 56 6.46 -11.43 -2.08
C LEU A 56 7.74 -11.47 -2.93
N LYS A 57 8.47 -10.35 -3.04
CA LYS A 57 9.61 -10.25 -3.96
C LYS A 57 10.66 -9.23 -3.51
N THR A 58 11.91 -9.48 -3.90
CA THR A 58 13.06 -8.59 -3.62
C THR A 58 13.18 -7.43 -4.60
N LYS A 59 12.94 -7.67 -5.91
CA LYS A 59 13.02 -6.63 -6.95
C LYS A 59 11.76 -5.78 -6.97
N ASN A 60 11.85 -4.54 -6.50
CA ASN A 60 10.71 -3.63 -6.39
C ASN A 60 11.00 -2.32 -7.12
N SER A 61 9.97 -1.73 -7.72
CA SER A 61 10.00 -0.37 -8.30
C SER A 61 8.74 0.37 -7.88
N ILE A 62 8.84 1.69 -7.75
CA ILE A 62 7.68 2.55 -7.49
C ILE A 62 7.18 3.25 -8.75
N GLU A 63 7.80 3.01 -9.91
CA GLU A 63 7.51 3.74 -11.14
C GLU A 63 6.22 3.27 -11.84
N ASN A 64 5.46 4.23 -12.33
CA ASN A 64 4.27 4.02 -13.18
C ASN A 64 3.23 3.07 -12.57
N LEU A 65 2.86 3.30 -11.31
CA LEU A 65 1.83 2.51 -10.62
C LEU A 65 0.44 2.98 -11.06
N ASP A 66 -0.44 2.02 -11.37
CA ASP A 66 -1.86 2.32 -11.55
C ASP A 66 -2.52 2.57 -10.20
N VAL A 67 -2.21 1.72 -9.21
CA VAL A 67 -2.72 1.84 -7.83
C VAL A 67 -1.62 1.54 -6.82
N ALA A 68 -1.46 2.42 -5.83
CA ALA A 68 -0.67 2.16 -4.64
C ALA A 68 -1.60 1.91 -3.44
N PHE A 69 -1.55 0.71 -2.88
CA PHE A 69 -2.16 0.35 -1.62
C PHE A 69 -1.16 0.61 -0.51
N ILE A 70 -1.52 1.45 0.46
CA ILE A 70 -0.59 1.93 1.50
C ILE A 70 -1.21 1.65 2.86
N GLU A 71 -0.60 0.75 3.63
CA GLU A 71 -0.91 0.56 5.04
C GLU A 71 0.03 1.38 5.94
N GLY A 72 -0.45 1.68 7.15
CA GLY A 72 0.32 2.35 8.17
C GLY A 72 0.21 3.88 8.20
N ALA A 73 0.50 4.42 9.39
CA ALA A 73 0.52 5.85 9.64
C ALA A 73 1.90 6.44 9.32
N ILE A 74 1.97 7.76 9.15
CA ILE A 74 3.22 8.48 8.87
C ILE A 74 3.76 9.06 10.16
N SER A 75 4.89 8.53 10.64
CA SER A 75 5.47 8.88 11.94
C SER A 75 6.73 9.72 11.86
N SER A 76 7.25 10.00 10.65
CA SER A 76 8.46 10.80 10.42
C SER A 76 8.41 11.63 9.13
N GLU A 77 9.27 12.65 9.04
CA GLU A 77 9.39 13.49 7.83
C GLU A 77 10.01 12.71 6.66
N LYS A 78 10.87 11.72 6.94
CA LYS A 78 11.38 10.80 5.93
C LYS A 78 10.26 9.96 5.33
N GLN A 79 9.37 9.41 6.17
CA GLN A 79 8.19 8.68 5.70
C GLN A 79 7.25 9.59 4.92
N ALA A 80 7.06 10.84 5.35
CA ALA A 80 6.26 11.83 4.61
C ALA A 80 6.83 12.10 3.21
N THR A 81 8.15 12.21 3.11
CA THR A 81 8.85 12.35 1.82
C THR A 81 8.68 11.10 0.94
N GLU A 82 8.81 9.91 1.52
CA GLU A 82 8.66 8.64 0.81
C GLU A 82 7.24 8.46 0.26
N VAL A 83 6.22 8.71 1.10
CA VAL A 83 4.82 8.54 0.69
C VAL A 83 4.40 9.57 -0.35
N THR A 84 4.98 10.77 -0.32
CA THR A 84 4.83 11.78 -1.38
C THR A 84 5.43 11.30 -2.70
N LYS A 85 6.59 10.64 -2.68
CA LYS A 85 7.18 10.04 -3.89
C LYS A 85 6.30 8.93 -4.45
N ILE A 86 5.74 8.08 -3.60
CA ILE A 86 4.80 7.02 -4.01
C ILE A 86 3.57 7.64 -4.67
N ARG A 87 2.98 8.67 -4.03
CA ARG A 87 1.84 9.41 -4.58
C ARG A 87 2.14 9.97 -5.97
N ASN A 88 3.31 10.57 -6.17
CA ASN A 88 3.70 11.16 -7.46
C ASN A 88 3.91 10.11 -8.56
N ASN A 89 4.20 8.86 -8.21
CA ASN A 89 4.36 7.76 -9.16
C ASN A 89 3.11 6.88 -9.30
N SER A 90 2.00 7.24 -8.64
CA SER A 90 0.76 6.45 -8.64
C SER A 90 -0.37 7.25 -9.24
N LYS A 91 -1.19 6.61 -10.09
CA LYS A 91 -2.45 7.22 -10.58
C LYS A 91 -3.50 7.27 -9.48
N TYR A 92 -3.61 6.21 -8.67
CA TYR A 92 -4.48 6.16 -7.50
C TYR A 92 -3.72 5.72 -6.24
N VAL A 93 -4.12 6.26 -5.08
CA VAL A 93 -3.68 5.81 -3.76
C VAL A 93 -4.87 5.37 -2.93
N VAL A 94 -4.76 4.18 -2.34
CA VAL A 94 -5.76 3.60 -1.45
C VAL A 94 -5.13 3.45 -0.07
N ALA A 95 -5.75 4.07 0.93
CA ALA A 95 -5.35 3.86 2.32
C ALA A 95 -5.85 2.49 2.80
N ILE A 96 -4.97 1.69 3.39
CA ILE A 96 -5.26 0.35 3.88
C ILE A 96 -5.14 0.30 5.40
N GLY A 97 -6.21 -0.14 6.04
CA GLY A 97 -6.27 -0.36 7.48
C GLY A 97 -6.36 0.93 8.31
N ALA A 98 -6.69 0.77 9.58
CA ALA A 98 -6.98 1.87 10.51
C ALA A 98 -5.80 2.85 10.63
N CYS A 99 -4.56 2.33 10.67
CA CYS A 99 -3.38 3.18 10.78
C CYS A 99 -3.27 4.18 9.61
N ALA A 100 -3.54 3.75 8.37
CA ALA A 100 -3.51 4.66 7.23
C ALA A 100 -4.80 5.51 7.14
N CYS A 101 -5.96 4.91 7.41
CA CYS A 101 -7.27 5.52 7.21
C CYS A 101 -7.62 6.59 8.25
N ASN A 102 -7.32 6.33 9.52
CA ASN A 102 -7.69 7.17 10.67
C ASN A 102 -6.52 7.45 11.64
N GLY A 103 -5.35 6.82 11.44
CA GLY A 103 -4.15 7.06 12.22
C GLY A 103 -3.95 6.12 13.40
N LEU A 104 -4.98 5.40 13.84
CA LEU A 104 -4.93 4.58 15.06
C LEU A 104 -4.54 3.11 14.77
N PRO A 105 -3.90 2.42 15.73
CA PRO A 105 -3.46 2.91 17.04
C PRO A 105 -2.14 3.70 17.01
N SER A 106 -1.41 3.74 15.89
CA SER A 106 -0.08 4.36 15.77
C SER A 106 -0.03 5.83 16.24
N ALA A 107 -1.10 6.59 15.98
CA ALA A 107 -1.22 7.99 16.36
C ALA A 107 -1.65 8.23 17.81
N SER A 108 -1.90 7.17 18.60
CA SER A 108 -2.29 7.31 20.02
C SER A 108 -1.26 8.13 20.83
N ARG A 109 0.02 8.09 20.45
CA ARG A 109 1.07 8.89 21.10
C ARG A 109 0.87 10.40 20.97
N ASN A 110 0.08 10.86 20.00
CA ASN A 110 -0.24 12.29 19.84
C ASN A 110 -1.07 12.84 21.02
N MET A 111 -1.71 11.96 21.81
CA MET A 111 -2.50 12.32 22.97
C MET A 111 -1.67 12.35 24.27
N PHE A 112 -0.37 12.04 24.20
CA PHE A 112 0.49 12.08 25.38
C PHE A 112 0.69 13.53 25.82
N VAL A 113 0.44 13.80 27.09
CA VAL A 113 0.71 15.10 27.70
C VAL A 113 2.22 15.18 28.01
N PRO A 114 2.92 16.28 27.65
CA PRO A 114 4.37 16.40 27.86
C PRO A 114 4.82 16.17 29.31
N GLU A 115 4.01 16.60 30.29
CA GLU A 115 4.28 16.40 31.71
C GLU A 115 4.25 14.92 32.13
N ASN A 116 3.43 14.11 31.48
CA ASN A 116 3.27 12.67 31.77
C ASN A 116 4.15 11.79 30.88
N THR A 117 4.97 12.40 30.01
CA THR A 117 5.82 11.66 29.08
C THR A 117 7.07 11.17 29.81
N SER A 118 7.23 9.84 29.90
CA SER A 118 8.37 9.22 30.58
C SER A 118 9.71 9.65 29.99
N PHE A 119 10.77 9.65 30.80
CA PHE A 119 12.15 9.88 30.32
C PHE A 119 12.50 8.97 29.13
N LYS A 120 12.07 7.70 29.16
CA LYS A 120 12.31 6.75 28.06
C LYS A 120 11.65 7.21 26.76
N THR A 121 10.40 7.67 26.82
CA THR A 121 9.68 8.17 25.64
C THR A 121 10.37 9.40 25.05
N LYS A 122 10.83 10.34 25.89
CA LYS A 122 11.61 11.51 25.44
C LYS A 122 12.90 11.07 24.76
N TRP A 123 13.63 10.15 25.38
CA TRP A 123 14.85 9.58 24.81
C TRP A 123 14.61 8.99 23.42
N TYR A 124 13.56 8.18 23.23
CA TYR A 124 13.20 7.65 21.91
C TYR A 124 12.86 8.76 20.89
N MET A 125 12.12 9.80 21.29
CA MET A 125 11.78 10.91 20.40
C MET A 125 13.00 11.72 19.96
N GLU A 126 14.02 11.84 20.82
CA GLU A 126 15.24 12.61 20.54
C GLU A 126 16.28 11.83 19.72
N HIS A 127 16.25 10.49 19.78
CA HIS A 127 17.30 9.64 19.18
C HIS A 127 16.87 8.92 17.90
N PHE A 128 15.59 8.94 17.56
CA PHE A 128 15.07 8.31 16.34
C PHE A 128 14.38 9.35 15.45
N ASP A 129 14.23 9.02 14.17
CA ASP A 129 13.52 9.84 13.18
C ASP A 129 12.01 9.78 13.46
N TYR A 130 11.54 10.47 14.49
CA TYR A 130 10.14 10.65 14.80
C TYR A 130 9.75 12.11 14.62
N ALA A 131 8.68 12.33 13.87
CA ALA A 131 7.99 13.61 13.85
C ALA A 131 7.29 13.84 15.20
N ALA A 132 7.05 15.12 15.51
CA ALA A 132 6.33 15.51 16.72
C ALA A 132 4.93 14.87 16.81
N LYS A 133 4.26 14.68 15.67
CA LYS A 133 2.96 14.00 15.57
C LYS A 133 3.00 12.93 14.50
N VAL A 134 2.33 11.82 14.78
CA VAL A 134 1.97 10.81 13.77
C VAL A 134 0.76 11.31 12.99
N LYS A 135 0.77 11.15 11.68
CA LYS A 135 -0.31 11.59 10.79
C LYS A 135 -0.96 10.38 10.13
N LYS A 136 -2.27 10.43 9.93
CA LYS A 136 -2.94 9.50 8.98
C LYS A 136 -2.51 9.85 7.56
N LEU A 137 -2.69 8.93 6.62
CA LEU A 137 -2.15 9.06 5.27
C LEU A 137 -2.65 10.32 4.54
N GLU A 138 -3.93 10.64 4.71
CA GLU A 138 -4.58 11.78 4.04
C GLU A 138 -4.16 13.15 4.58
N ASP A 139 -3.51 13.21 5.75
CA ASP A 139 -2.94 14.47 6.27
C ASP A 139 -1.60 14.81 5.58
N VAL A 140 -1.04 13.88 4.78
CA VAL A 140 0.26 14.02 4.12
C VAL A 140 0.13 14.05 2.61
N ILE A 141 -0.72 13.19 2.03
CA ILE A 141 -0.93 13.09 0.59
C ILE A 141 -2.42 12.96 0.25
N LYS A 142 -2.79 13.24 -1.01
CA LYS A 142 -4.13 12.94 -1.50
C LYS A 142 -4.36 11.42 -1.56
N VAL A 143 -5.39 10.97 -0.85
CA VAL A 143 -5.93 9.60 -0.86
C VAL A 143 -7.19 9.57 -1.73
N ASP A 144 -7.29 8.59 -2.63
CA ASP A 144 -8.44 8.46 -3.55
C ASP A 144 -9.50 7.46 -3.09
N ASP A 145 -9.11 6.49 -2.26
CA ASP A 145 -10.02 5.50 -1.68
C ASP A 145 -9.50 4.96 -0.34
N LYS A 146 -10.35 4.28 0.42
CA LYS A 146 -9.99 3.72 1.73
C LYS A 146 -10.58 2.33 1.93
N VAL A 147 -9.79 1.45 2.54
CA VAL A 147 -10.24 0.16 3.06
C VAL A 147 -9.98 0.14 4.56
N ASP A 148 -11.03 0.38 5.34
CA ASP A 148 -10.94 0.48 6.80
C ASP A 148 -10.89 -0.92 7.48
N GLY A 149 -10.52 -0.93 8.76
CA GLY A 149 -10.35 -2.12 9.60
C GLY A 149 -8.94 -2.23 10.23
N CYS A 150 -8.77 -3.00 11.30
CA CYS A 150 -7.45 -3.32 11.87
C CYS A 150 -7.36 -4.82 12.21
N PRO A 151 -6.94 -5.70 11.27
CA PRO A 151 -6.53 -5.41 9.90
C PRO A 151 -7.70 -4.99 9.00
N MET A 152 -7.39 -4.53 7.78
CA MET A 152 -8.38 -4.14 6.77
C MET A 152 -9.50 -5.18 6.59
N ASN A 153 -10.70 -4.74 6.22
CA ASN A 153 -11.76 -5.68 5.83
C ASN A 153 -11.44 -6.34 4.47
N ALA A 154 -11.33 -7.67 4.44
CA ALA A 154 -10.95 -8.43 3.25
C ALA A 154 -11.94 -8.30 2.07
N GLU A 155 -13.25 -8.30 2.34
CA GLU A 155 -14.28 -8.13 1.30
C GLU A 155 -14.26 -6.72 0.71
N ALA A 156 -14.05 -5.71 1.57
CA ALA A 156 -13.87 -4.33 1.13
C ALA A 156 -12.60 -4.17 0.29
N PHE A 157 -11.50 -4.85 0.66
CA PHE A 157 -10.29 -4.88 -0.16
C PHE A 157 -10.54 -5.51 -1.54
N LYS A 158 -11.19 -6.68 -1.61
CA LYS A 158 -11.55 -7.32 -2.88
C LYS A 158 -12.44 -6.42 -3.74
N THR A 159 -13.41 -5.74 -3.12
CA THR A 159 -14.27 -4.76 -3.78
C THR A 159 -13.46 -3.61 -4.37
N ALA A 160 -12.52 -3.04 -3.61
CA ALA A 160 -11.63 -1.98 -4.07
C ALA A 160 -10.73 -2.47 -5.22
N LEU A 161 -10.10 -3.63 -5.10
CA LEU A 161 -9.29 -4.21 -6.17
C LEU A 161 -10.09 -4.40 -7.47
N TRP A 162 -11.31 -4.93 -7.37
CA TRP A 162 -12.19 -5.17 -8.52
C TRP A 162 -12.65 -3.86 -9.16
N LYS A 163 -12.95 -2.83 -8.35
CA LYS A 163 -13.23 -1.47 -8.84
C LYS A 163 -12.08 -0.96 -9.72
N TYR A 164 -10.83 -1.09 -9.28
CA TYR A 164 -9.68 -0.63 -10.07
C TYR A 164 -9.42 -1.49 -11.31
N LEU A 165 -9.61 -2.81 -11.24
CA LEU A 165 -9.51 -3.66 -12.43
C LEU A 165 -10.54 -3.27 -13.51
N LYS A 166 -11.77 -2.94 -13.12
CA LYS A 166 -12.79 -2.40 -14.04
C LYS A 166 -12.40 -1.02 -14.57
N LEU A 167 -11.96 -0.11 -13.69
CA LEU A 167 -11.54 1.24 -14.06
C LEU A 167 -10.41 1.25 -15.11
N PHE A 168 -9.45 0.33 -14.99
CA PHE A 168 -8.33 0.18 -15.92
C PHE A 168 -8.63 -0.75 -17.10
N LYS A 169 -9.88 -1.22 -17.25
CA LYS A 169 -10.35 -2.10 -18.33
C LYS A 169 -9.55 -3.41 -18.43
N ILE A 170 -9.22 -4.00 -17.29
CA ILE A 170 -8.53 -5.30 -17.20
C ILE A 170 -9.55 -6.45 -17.18
N VAL A 171 -10.68 -6.23 -16.52
CA VAL A 171 -11.85 -7.12 -16.52
C VAL A 171 -13.05 -6.38 -17.11
N GLU A 172 -13.92 -7.10 -17.80
CA GLU A 172 -15.16 -6.55 -18.32
C GLU A 172 -16.16 -6.27 -17.20
N ASN A 173 -17.15 -5.42 -17.49
CA ASN A 173 -18.31 -5.25 -16.62
C ASN A 173 -19.14 -6.54 -16.67
N ALA A 174 -18.80 -7.51 -15.83
CA ALA A 174 -19.81 -8.44 -15.31
C ALA A 174 -20.76 -7.66 -14.41
#